data_AF-A0A937WWI2-F1
#
_entry.id   AF-A0A937WWI2-F1
#
_cell.length_a   1.000
_cell.length_b   1.000
_cell.length_c   1.000
_cell.angle_alpha   90.00
_cell.angle_beta   90.00
_cell.angle_gamma   90.00
#
_symmetry.space_group_name_H-M   'P 1'
#
loop_
_entity.id
_entity.type
_entity.pdbx_description
1 polymer ?
#
loop_
_entity_poly.entity_id
_entity_poly.type
_entity_poly.pdbx_seq_one_letter_code
_entity_poly.pdbx_strand_id
1 'polypeptide(L)'
;MKKGWTTKRLGELAEADYLNYFLNSRIAFDHGKTVVISSVNQANINGAKLKTYPIPTPPLSDQKRIATQLDALATETQRLTGIYEQKQGALAALKKSLLHQAFTGNL
;
A
#
# COMPACT_ATOMS: atom_id res chain seq x y z
N MET A 1 -32.15 -31.61 -4.85
CA MET A 1 -32.32 -30.27 -5.43
C MET A 1 -30.97 -29.55 -5.40
N LYS A 2 -30.24 -29.51 -6.53
CA LYS A 2 -28.93 -28.86 -6.63
C LYS A 2 -29.16 -27.35 -6.79
N LYS A 3 -28.88 -26.55 -5.75
CA LYS A 3 -28.86 -25.09 -5.88
C LYS A 3 -27.82 -24.73 -6.95
N GLY A 4 -28.27 -24.11 -8.04
CA GLY A 4 -27.40 -23.60 -9.09
C GLY A 4 -26.50 -22.52 -8.50
N TRP A 5 -25.19 -22.77 -8.45
CA TRP A 5 -24.22 -21.75 -8.12
C TRP A 5 -24.14 -20.82 -9.34
N THR A 6 -24.77 -19.65 -9.28
CA THR A 6 -24.38 -18.54 -10.15
C THR A 6 -22.97 -18.12 -9.75
N THR A 7 -21.97 -18.73 -10.37
CA THR A 7 -20.57 -18.38 -10.17
C THR A 7 -20.31 -17.02 -10.82
N LYS A 8 -20.43 -15.96 -10.03
CA LYS A 8 -19.83 -14.67 -10.42
C LYS A 8 -18.32 -14.79 -10.28
N ARG A 9 -17.58 -14.37 -11.30
CA ARG A 9 -16.11 -14.32 -11.21
C ARG A 9 -15.71 -13.25 -10.21
N LEU A 10 -14.58 -13.43 -9.51
CA LEU A 10 -14.11 -12.44 -8.53
C LEU A 10 -13.98 -11.04 -9.14
N GLY A 11 -13.50 -10.95 -10.38
CA GLY A 11 -13.39 -9.67 -11.11
C GLY A 11 -14.74 -9.00 -11.47
N GLU A 12 -15.85 -9.71 -11.31
CA GLU A 12 -17.21 -9.16 -11.46
C GLU A 12 -17.76 -8.62 -10.13
N LEU A 13 -17.03 -8.81 -9.02
CA LEU A 13 -17.43 -8.45 -7.67
C LEU A 13 -16.44 -7.47 -7.03
N ALA A 14 -15.16 -7.64 -7.31
CA ALA A 14 -14.06 -6.88 -6.71
C ALA A 14 -13.02 -6.50 -7.77
N GLU A 15 -12.67 -5.22 -7.77
CA GLU A 15 -11.48 -4.70 -8.42
C GLU A 15 -10.25 -5.04 -7.54
N ALA A 16 -9.16 -5.50 -8.16
CA ALA A 16 -8.02 -6.08 -7.47
C ALA A 16 -7.20 -5.03 -6.71
N ASP A 17 -6.95 -3.87 -7.33
CA ASP A 17 -6.15 -2.81 -6.74
C ASP A 17 -6.90 -2.15 -5.58
N TYR A 18 -8.21 -1.93 -5.71
CA TYR A 18 -9.09 -1.51 -4.63
C TYR A 18 -9.02 -2.45 -3.44
N LEU A 19 -9.14 -3.77 -3.68
CA LEU A 19 -9.06 -4.77 -2.62
C LEU A 19 -7.68 -4.74 -1.94
N ASN A 20 -6.61 -4.62 -2.72
CA ASN A 20 -5.25 -4.50 -2.19
C ASN A 20 -5.10 -3.25 -1.31
N TYR A 21 -5.55 -2.08 -1.77
CA TYR A 21 -5.54 -0.85 -0.98
C TYR A 21 -6.37 -0.97 0.30
N PHE A 22 -7.56 -1.56 0.22
CA PHE A 22 -8.39 -1.76 1.40
C PHE A 22 -7.73 -2.71 2.41
N LEU A 23 -7.18 -3.84 1.97
CA LEU A 23 -6.53 -4.81 2.86
C LEU A 23 -5.25 -4.26 3.51
N ASN A 24 -4.55 -3.36 2.83
CA ASN A 24 -3.40 -2.62 3.38
C ASN A 24 -3.80 -1.36 4.16
N SER A 25 -5.09 -1.03 4.23
CA SER A 25 -5.57 0.11 5.01
C SER A 25 -5.45 -0.16 6.51
N ARG A 26 -5.37 0.92 7.28
CA ARG A 26 -5.35 0.85 8.74
C ARG A 26 -6.57 0.13 9.31
N ILE A 27 -7.74 0.33 8.70
CA ILE A 27 -9.01 -0.26 9.13
C ILE A 27 -8.95 -1.79 9.00
N ALA A 28 -8.53 -2.30 7.85
CA ALA A 28 -8.34 -3.73 7.65
C ALA A 28 -7.28 -4.26 8.61
N PHE A 29 -6.10 -3.65 8.66
CA PHE A 29 -5.02 -4.08 9.54
C PHE A 29 -5.43 -4.16 11.02
N ASP A 30 -6.15 -3.17 11.52
CA ASP A 30 -6.64 -3.15 12.90
C ASP A 30 -7.71 -4.23 13.16
N HIS A 31 -8.61 -4.47 12.21
CA HIS A 31 -9.52 -5.61 12.30
C HIS A 31 -8.77 -6.95 12.26
N GLY A 32 -7.77 -7.08 11.39
CA GLY A 32 -6.91 -8.25 11.31
C GLY A 32 -6.31 -8.62 12.66
N LYS A 33 -5.85 -7.63 13.44
CA LYS A 33 -5.32 -7.83 14.79
C LYS A 33 -6.35 -8.33 15.81
N THR A 34 -7.65 -8.10 15.63
CA THR A 34 -8.68 -8.64 16.55
C THR A 34 -9.05 -10.07 16.22
N VAL A 35 -8.88 -10.48 14.96
CA VAL A 35 -9.23 -11.81 14.48
C VAL A 35 -8.03 -12.75 14.34
N VAL A 36 -6.81 -12.25 14.46
CA VAL A 36 -5.58 -13.05 14.37
C VAL A 36 -5.56 -14.15 15.44
N ILE A 37 -5.09 -15.33 15.04
CA ILE A 37 -4.75 -16.41 15.96
C ILE A 37 -3.23 -16.39 16.08
N SER A 38 -2.73 -15.94 17.23
CA SER A 38 -1.31 -15.90 17.52
C SER A 38 -0.84 -17.26 18.05
N SER A 39 0.07 -17.91 17.32
CA SER A 39 0.84 -19.07 17.81
C SER A 39 2.29 -18.65 18.01
N VAL A 40 3.05 -19.42 18.80
CA VAL A 40 4.41 -19.10 19.29
C VAL A 40 5.35 -18.54 18.20
N ASN A 41 5.21 -18.94 16.93
CA ASN A 41 6.02 -18.45 15.82
C ASN A 41 5.24 -17.98 14.58
N GLN A 42 3.90 -18.00 14.59
CA GLN A 42 3.09 -17.62 13.43
C GLN A 42 1.76 -17.00 13.83
N ALA A 43 1.48 -15.84 13.24
CA ALA A 43 0.17 -15.22 13.25
C ALA A 43 -0.61 -15.72 12.02
N ASN A 44 -1.84 -16.20 12.22
CA ASN A 44 -2.68 -16.67 11.11
C ASN A 44 -4.12 -16.15 11.24
N ILE A 45 -4.76 -15.89 10.09
CA ILE A 45 -6.21 -15.66 9.98
C ILE A 45 -6.76 -16.82 9.16
N ASN A 46 -7.52 -17.71 9.80
CA ASN A 46 -8.09 -18.86 9.11
C ASN A 46 -9.21 -18.46 8.14
N GLY A 47 -9.55 -19.36 7.21
CA GLY A 47 -10.56 -19.10 6.19
C GLY A 47 -11.96 -18.81 6.73
N ALA A 48 -12.30 -19.25 7.94
CA ALA A 48 -13.60 -18.93 8.54
C ALA A 48 -13.67 -17.45 8.95
N LYS A 49 -12.61 -16.93 9.58
CA LYS A 49 -12.51 -15.52 9.95
C LYS A 49 -12.33 -14.60 8.72
N LEU A 50 -11.60 -15.08 7.70
CA LEU A 50 -11.43 -14.34 6.45
C LEU A 50 -12.76 -14.16 5.69
N LYS A 51 -13.66 -15.14 5.73
CA LYS A 51 -14.99 -15.03 5.10
C LYS A 51 -15.89 -13.97 5.73
N THR A 52 -15.67 -13.64 7.00
CA THR A 52 -16.45 -12.64 7.74
C THR A 52 -15.75 -11.28 7.81
N TYR A 53 -14.67 -11.11 7.05
CA TYR A 53 -13.91 -9.86 7.08
C TYR A 53 -14.77 -8.70 6.55
N PRO A 54 -14.80 -7.55 7.24
CA PRO A 54 -15.69 -6.44 6.91
C PRO A 54 -15.17 -5.64 5.72
N ILE A 55 -15.23 -6.22 4.53
CA ILE A 55 -14.79 -5.58 3.28
C ILE A 55 -15.94 -4.73 2.72
N PRO A 56 -15.78 -3.41 2.58
CA PRO A 56 -16.74 -2.57 1.89
C PRO A 56 -16.77 -2.94 0.40
N THR A 57 -17.98 -3.05 -0.14
CA THR A 57 -18.22 -3.49 -1.53
C THR A 57 -19.03 -2.45 -2.30
N PRO A 58 -18.46 -1.26 -2.58
CA PRO A 58 -19.13 -0.28 -3.43
C PRO A 58 -19.26 -0.80 -4.87
N PRO A 59 -20.03 -0.13 -5.75
CA PRO A 59 -20.12 -0.51 -7.15
C PRO A 59 -18.74 -0.61 -7.83
N LEU A 60 -18.56 -1.52 -8.79
CA LEU A 60 -17.27 -1.73 -9.47
C LEU A 60 -16.68 -0.45 -10.10
N SER A 61 -17.53 0.45 -10.58
CA SER A 61 -17.10 1.76 -11.10
C SER A 61 -16.42 2.61 -10.02
N ASP A 62 -16.96 2.60 -8.81
CA ASP A 62 -16.38 3.31 -7.67
C ASP A 62 -15.10 2.65 -7.17
N GLN A 63 -15.06 1.31 -7.14
CA GLN A 63 -13.83 0.59 -6.79
C GLN A 63 -12.68 0.99 -7.73
N LYS A 64 -12.91 0.97 -9.04
CA LYS A 64 -11.94 1.40 -10.06
C LYS A 64 -11.52 2.85 -9.89
N ARG A 65 -12.48 3.76 -9.66
CA ARG A 65 -12.20 5.18 -9.44
C ARG A 65 -11.33 5.40 -8.21
N ILE A 66 -11.65 4.74 -7.10
CA ILE A 66 -10.88 4.81 -5.86
C ILE A 66 -9.46 4.29 -6.09
N ALA A 67 -9.32 3.11 -6.72
CA ALA A 67 -8.01 2.53 -7.03
C ALA A 67 -7.16 3.49 -7.87
N THR A 68 -7.72 4.05 -8.95
CA THR A 68 -7.02 5.02 -9.82
C THR A 68 -6.55 6.26 -9.04
N GLN A 69 -7.37 6.78 -8.11
CA GLN A 69 -6.97 7.92 -7.28
C GLN A 69 -5.82 7.58 -6.32
N LEU A 70 -5.84 6.36 -5.76
CA LEU A 70 -4.78 5.89 -4.87
C LEU A 70 -3.48 5.61 -5.63
N ASP A 71 -3.55 5.06 -6.84
CA ASP A 71 -2.38 4.84 -7.70
C ASP A 71 -1.70 6.15 -8.09
N ALA A 72 -2.49 7.16 -8.44
CA ALA A 72 -1.97 8.49 -8.73
C ALA A 72 -1.25 9.09 -7.51
N LEU A 73 -1.82 8.94 -6.32
CA LEU A 73 -1.21 9.40 -5.07
C LEU A 73 0.07 8.62 -4.73
N ALA A 74 0.07 7.29 -4.92
CA ALA A 74 1.22 6.44 -4.68
C ALA A 74 2.39 6.81 -5.63
N THR A 75 2.08 7.01 -6.91
CA THR A 75 3.04 7.44 -7.93
C THR A 75 3.66 8.80 -7.58
N GLU A 76 2.83 9.77 -7.21
CA GLU A 76 3.31 11.10 -6.84
C GLU A 76 4.16 11.06 -5.56
N THR A 77 3.78 10.23 -4.58
CA THR A 77 4.57 10.03 -3.37
C THR A 77 5.95 9.44 -3.69
N GLN A 78 6.02 8.42 -4.55
CA GLN A 78 7.29 7.84 -4.99
C GLN A 78 8.16 8.87 -5.72
N ARG A 79 7.57 9.68 -6.59
CA ARG A 79 8.28 10.76 -7.30
C ARG A 79 8.88 11.77 -6.32
N LEU A 80 8.11 12.20 -5.32
CA LEU A 80 8.56 13.14 -4.29
C LEU A 80 9.67 12.55 -3.41
N THR A 81 9.56 11.27 -3.03
CA THR A 81 10.63 10.56 -2.31
C THR A 81 11.93 10.54 -3.11
N GLY A 82 11.88 10.20 -4.39
CA GLY A 82 13.07 10.20 -5.25
C GLY A 82 13.74 11.58 -5.36
N ILE A 83 12.93 12.65 -5.48
CA ILE A 83 13.45 14.03 -5.48
C ILE A 83 14.10 14.37 -4.13
N TYR A 84 13.49 13.95 -3.03
CA TYR A 84 14.01 14.21 -1.70
C TYR A 84 15.38 13.54 -1.49
N GLU A 85 15.52 12.28 -1.88
CA GLU A 85 16.77 11.51 -1.79
C GLU A 85 17.88 12.14 -2.66
N GLN A 86 17.55 12.55 -3.89
CA GLN A 86 18.49 13.26 -4.76
C GLN A 86 18.99 14.56 -4.14
N LYS A 87 18.09 15.35 -3.53
CA LYS A 87 18.45 16.60 -2.83
C LYS A 87 19.36 16.34 -1.63
N GLN A 88 19.10 15.30 -0.85
CA GLN A 88 19.98 14.91 0.25
C GLN A 88 21.39 14.56 -0.25
N GLY A 89 21.49 13.78 -1.33
CA GLY A 89 22.77 13.44 -1.97
C GLY A 89 23.53 14.67 -2.46
N ALA A 90 22.83 15.58 -3.17
CA ALA A 90 23.43 16.81 -3.68
C ALA A 90 23.95 17.72 -2.55
N LEU A 91 23.20 17.86 -1.45
CA LEU A 91 23.62 18.63 -0.28
C LEU A 91 24.86 18.03 0.39
N ALA A 92 24.94 16.70 0.48
CA ALA A 92 26.11 16.03 1.03
C ALA A 92 27.36 16.26 0.15
N ALA A 93 27.21 16.15 -1.17
CA ALA A 93 28.28 16.39 -2.13
C ALA A 93 28.76 17.86 -2.10
N LEU A 94 27.83 18.81 -2.08
CA LEU A 94 28.13 20.24 -1.99
C LEU A 94 28.93 20.57 -0.72
N LYS A 95 28.48 20.06 0.44
CA LYS A 95 29.20 20.25 1.71
C LYS A 95 30.64 19.73 1.61
N LYS A 96 30.84 18.54 1.04
CA LYS A 96 32.17 17.95 0.85
C LYS A 96 33.04 18.81 -0.09
N SER A 97 32.47 19.32 -1.18
CA SER A 97 33.16 20.19 -2.13
C SER A 97 33.61 21.50 -1.48
N LEU A 98 32.73 22.17 -0.72
CA LEU A 98 33.04 23.42 -0.03
C LEU A 98 34.15 23.24 1.02
N LEU A 99 34.09 22.17 1.82
CA LEU A 99 35.16 21.85 2.77
C LEU A 99 36.48 21.61 2.04
N HIS A 100 36.46 20.85 0.94
CA HIS A 100 37.66 20.60 0.15
C HIS A 100 38.25 21.90 -0.43
N GLN A 101 37.43 22.80 -0.96
CA GLN A 101 37.87 24.11 -1.46
C GLN A 101 38.46 24.98 -0.34
N ALA A 102 37.82 25.00 0.84
CA ALA A 102 38.30 25.75 1.99
C ALA A 102 39.68 25.27 2.48
N PHE A 103 39.90 23.95 2.51
CA PHE A 103 41.18 23.36 2.94
C PHE A 103 42.27 23.37 1.85
N THR A 104 41.91 23.57 0.59
CA THR A 104 42.87 23.66 -0.53
C THR A 104 43.22 25.10 -0.92
N GLY A 105 42.60 26.10 -0.28
CA GLY A 105 42.85 27.52 -0.54
C GLY A 105 42.25 28.04 -1.86
N ASN A 106 41.29 27.32 -2.44
CA ASN A 106 40.61 27.67 -3.69
C ASN A 106 39.29 28.42 -3.46
N LEU A 107 39.16 29.13 -2.34
CA LEU A 107 37.95 29.85 -1.93
C LEU A 107 38.12 31.36 -2.12
#